data_AF-A0A5B8NNH5-F1
#
_entry.id   AF-A0A5B8NNH5-F1
#
_cell.length_a   1.000
_cell.length_b   1.000
_cell.length_c   1.000
_cell.angle_alpha   90.00
_cell.angle_beta   90.00
_cell.angle_gamma   90.00
#
_symmetry.space_group_name_H-M   'P 1'
#
loop_
_entity.id
_entity.type
_entity.pdbx_description
1 polymer ?
#
loop_
_entity_poly.entity_id
_entity_poly.type
_entity_poly.pdbx_seq_one_letter_code
_entity_poly.pdbx_strand_id
1 'polypeptide(L)' 'MEAREDISEVAKEANISQEELKRFLSKEDNPNFMTLTSILKAVGLTIDFKPSVSVNQD' A
#
# COMPACT_ATOMS: atom_id res chain seq x y z
N MET A 1 -0.75 -18.39 14.56
CA MET A 1 -1.27 -18.70 13.20
C MET A 1 -1.85 -17.46 12.53
N GLU A 2 -2.28 -16.45 13.30
CA GLU A 2 -2.95 -15.20 12.86
C GLU A 2 -2.29 -14.45 11.69
N ALA A 3 -0.98 -14.15 11.74
CA ALA A 3 -0.35 -13.30 10.72
C ALA A 3 -0.41 -13.84 9.26
N ARG A 4 -0.64 -15.15 9.05
CA ARG A 4 -0.79 -15.73 7.70
C ARG A 4 -2.21 -15.58 7.15
N GLU A 5 -3.20 -15.57 8.04
CA GLU A 5 -4.60 -15.33 7.69
C GLU A 5 -4.78 -13.86 7.32
N ASP A 6 -4.17 -12.95 8.09
CA ASP A 6 -4.18 -11.50 7.84
C ASP A 6 -3.63 -11.13 6.45
N ILE A 7 -2.51 -11.73 6.02
CA ILE A 7 -1.94 -11.47 4.69
C ILE A 7 -2.87 -11.93 3.57
N SER A 8 -3.57 -13.06 3.76
CA SER A 8 -4.47 -13.57 2.73
C SER A 8 -5.72 -12.70 2.58
N GLU A 9 -6.23 -12.16 3.67
CA GLU A 9 -7.40 -11.30 3.69
C GLU A 9 -7.08 -9.94 3.05
N VAL A 10 -5.97 -9.32 3.43
CA VAL A 10 -5.53 -8.05 2.84
C VAL A 10 -5.28 -8.18 1.34
N ALA A 11 -4.62 -9.26 0.88
CA ALA A 11 -4.38 -9.48 -0.55
C ALA A 11 -5.70 -9.61 -1.33
N LYS A 12 -6.68 -10.32 -0.76
CA LYS A 12 -8.01 -10.47 -1.34
C LYS A 12 -8.76 -9.14 -1.41
N GLU A 13 -8.76 -8.36 -0.34
CA GLU A 13 -9.42 -7.06 -0.30
C GLU A 13 -8.76 -6.03 -1.22
N ALA A 14 -7.43 -6.07 -1.35
CA ALA A 14 -6.67 -5.23 -2.27
C ALA A 14 -6.73 -5.72 -3.73
N ASN A 15 -7.36 -6.86 -4.01
CA ASN A 15 -7.45 -7.50 -5.31
C ASN A 15 -6.08 -7.76 -5.98
N ILE A 16 -5.13 -8.30 -5.21
CA ILE A 16 -3.79 -8.70 -5.65
C ILE A 16 -3.45 -10.11 -5.16
N SER A 17 -2.39 -10.71 -5.68
CA SER A 17 -1.89 -11.98 -5.16
C SER A 17 -1.17 -11.81 -3.81
N GLN A 18 -1.15 -12.86 -2.99
CA GLN A 18 -0.32 -12.88 -1.77
C GLN A 18 1.17 -12.69 -2.07
N GLU A 19 1.63 -13.10 -3.25
CA GLU A 19 3.01 -12.93 -3.69
C GLU A 19 3.32 -11.47 -4.00
N GLU A 20 2.42 -10.76 -4.67
CA GLU A 20 2.51 -9.31 -4.87
C GLU A 20 2.48 -8.55 -3.54
N LEU A 21 1.60 -8.93 -2.59
CA LEU A 21 1.59 -8.31 -1.27
C LEU A 21 2.91 -8.56 -0.51
N LYS A 22 3.46 -9.78 -0.58
CA LYS A 22 4.77 -10.09 0.04
C LYS A 22 5.91 -9.33 -0.61
N ARG A 23 5.90 -9.18 -1.95
CA ARG A 23 6.87 -8.35 -2.68
C ARG A 23 6.77 -6.88 -2.30
N PHE A 24 5.54 -6.34 -2.20
CA PHE A 24 5.29 -4.98 -1.71
C PHE A 24 5.87 -4.74 -0.32
N LEU A 25 5.71 -5.71 0.60
CA LEU A 25 6.23 -5.62 1.97
C LEU A 25 7.75 -5.90 2.05
N SER A 26 8.35 -6.41 0.98
CA SER A 26 9.78 -6.64 0.88
C SER A 26 10.52 -5.36 0.49
N LYS A 27 11.81 -5.27 0.83
CA LYS A 27 12.65 -4.12 0.44
C LYS A 27 13.03 -4.10 -1.04
N GLU A 28 12.72 -5.15 -1.80
CA GLU A 28 13.29 -5.36 -3.13
C GLU A 28 12.42 -4.82 -4.27
N ASP A 29 11.12 -4.61 -4.04
CA ASP A 29 10.20 -4.27 -5.13
C ASP A 29 9.65 -2.86 -5.01
N ASN A 30 9.46 -2.19 -6.15
CA ASN A 30 8.88 -0.85 -6.22
C ASN A 30 7.44 -0.96 -6.70
N PRO A 31 6.46 -1.10 -5.80
CA PRO A 31 5.08 -1.24 -6.19
C PRO A 31 4.61 0.00 -6.94
N ASN A 32 3.80 -0.21 -7.98
CA ASN A 32 3.17 0.92 -8.65
C ASN A 32 2.17 1.61 -7.71
N PHE A 33 1.83 2.85 -8.05
CA PHE A 33 0.93 3.68 -7.23
C PHE A 33 -0.47 3.06 -7.05
N MET A 34 -0.98 2.33 -8.05
CA MET A 34 -2.28 1.65 -7.96
C MET A 34 -2.26 0.52 -6.93
N THR A 35 -1.18 -0.26 -6.89
CA THR A 35 -0.99 -1.32 -5.91
C THR A 35 -0.89 -0.75 -4.49
N LEU A 36 -0.10 0.31 -4.29
CA LEU A 36 0.01 1.00 -3.00
C LEU A 36 -1.35 1.48 -2.49
N THR A 37 -2.11 2.20 -3.32
CA THR A 37 -3.40 2.75 -2.92
C THR A 37 -4.45 1.67 -2.63
N SER A 38 -4.42 0.56 -3.37
CA SER A 38 -5.33 -0.58 -3.13
C SER A 38 -5.05 -1.27 -1.80
N ILE A 39 -3.77 -1.46 -1.45
CA ILE A 39 -3.37 -2.05 -0.17
C ILE A 39 -3.75 -1.11 0.99
N LEU A 40 -3.45 0.19 0.88
CA LEU A 40 -3.83 1.17 1.90
C LEU A 40 -5.33 1.15 2.18
N LYS A 41 -6.16 1.09 1.12
CA LYS A 41 -7.61 1.01 1.25
C LYS A 41 -8.07 -0.27 1.96
N ALA A 42 -7.49 -1.42 1.63
CA ALA A 42 -7.81 -2.70 2.28
C ALA A 42 -7.56 -2.65 3.79
N VAL A 43 -6.46 -2.02 4.22
CA VAL A 43 -6.14 -1.88 5.65
C VAL A 43 -6.77 -0.64 6.32
N GLY A 44 -7.70 0.05 5.65
CA GLY A 44 -8.40 1.21 6.21
C GLY A 44 -7.55 2.48 6.35
N LEU A 45 -6.47 2.61 5.57
CA LEU A 45 -5.57 3.75 5.56
C LEU A 45 -5.81 4.67 4.34
N THR A 46 -5.47 5.95 4.51
CA THR A 46 -5.48 6.96 3.45
C THR A 46 -4.10 7.59 3.31
N ILE A 47 -3.75 8.04 2.10
CA ILE A 47 -2.53 8.80 1.83
C ILE A 47 -2.88 10.23 1.42
N ASP A 48 -2.13 11.21 1.93
CA ASP A 48 -2.26 12.63 1.59
C ASP A 48 -0.92 13.15 1.07
N PHE A 49 -0.96 14.00 0.05
CA PHE A 49 0.23 14.57 -0.57
C PHE A 49 0.34 16.05 -0.23
N LYS A 50 1.48 16.43 0.37
CA LYS A 50 1.80 17.82 0.67
C LYS A 50 2.87 18.33 -0.28
N PRO A 51 2.78 19.58 -0.76
CA PRO A 51 3.86 20.20 -1.50
C PRO A 51 5.17 20.16 -0.69
N SER A 52 6.26 19.74 -1.33
CA SER A 52 7.59 19.74 -0.71
C SER A 52 8.25 21.12 -0.72
N VAL A 53 7.74 22.03 -1.55
CA VAL A 53 8.15 23.43 -1.60
C VAL A 53 7.01 24.29 -1.08
N SER A 54 7.29 25.08 -0.05
CA SER A 54 6.41 26.17 0.36
C SER A 54 6.26 27.09 -0.85
N VAL A 55 5.05 27.19 -1.40
CA VAL A 55 4.70 28.30 -2.28
C VAL A 55 4.84 29.55 -1.41
N ASN A 56 5.97 30.24 -1.51
CA ASN A 56 6.07 31.61 -1.00
C ASN A 56 5.02 32.40 -1.78
N GLN A 57 3.92 32.71 -1.10
CA GLN A 57 2.93 33.65 -1.59
C GLN A 57 3.51 35.05 -1.37
N ASP A 58 4.20 35.55 -2.39
CA ASP A 58 4.41 36.99 -2.60
C ASP A 58 3.39 37.48 -3.64
#